data_AF-A0A544TRC3-F1
#
_entry.id   AF-A0A544TRC3-F1
#
_cell.length_a   1.000
_cell.length_b   1.000
_cell.length_c   1.000
_cell.angle_alpha   90.00
_cell.angle_beta   90.00
_cell.angle_gamma   90.00
#
_symmetry.space_group_name_H-M   'P 1'
#
loop_
_entity.id
_entity.type
_entity.pdbx_description
1 polymer ?
#
loop_
_entity_poly.entity_id
_entity_poly.type
_entity_poly.pdbx_seq_one_letter_code
_entity_poly.pdbx_strand_id
1 'polypeptide(L)' 'MDKQYSYADFLRAMGHTGKESSAEKLLNEIYLDMFLNIIHREQSSLRLLELIDEALDKKDRAAFLKYTEALHQLQNTK' A
#
# COMPACT_ATOMS: atom_id res chain seq x y z
N MET A 1 11.54 1.40 -10.12
CA MET A 1 10.63 0.30 -9.73
C MET A 1 11.52 -0.84 -9.21
N ASP A 2 12.22 -0.63 -8.08
CA ASP A 2 13.34 -1.51 -7.68
C ASP A 2 13.31 -1.96 -6.21
N LYS A 3 12.38 -1.47 -5.39
CA LYS A 3 12.37 -1.76 -3.94
C LYS A 3 11.60 -3.02 -3.55
N GLN A 4 10.62 -3.47 -4.35
CA GLN A 4 9.79 -4.65 -4.00
C GLN A 4 10.52 -5.98 -4.21
N TYR A 5 11.43 -6.08 -5.17
CA TYR A 5 12.24 -7.29 -5.40
C TYR A 5 13.21 -7.57 -4.24
N SER A 6 13.66 -6.54 -3.53
CA SER A 6 14.65 -6.67 -2.45
C SER A 6 14.17 -7.46 -1.23
N TYR A 7 12.87 -7.51 -0.90
CA TYR A 7 12.39 -8.21 0.30
C TYR A 7 12.08 -9.70 0.05
N ALA A 8 11.56 -10.05 -1.12
CA ALA A 8 11.39 -11.46 -1.50
C ALA A 8 12.74 -12.17 -1.55
N ASP A 9 13.76 -11.49 -2.10
CA ASP A 9 15.14 -12.00 -2.11
C ASP A 9 15.77 -12.00 -0.70
N PHE A 10 15.43 -11.04 0.16
CA PHE A 10 15.86 -11.01 1.57
C PHE A 10 15.24 -12.16 2.39
N LEU A 11 13.93 -12.38 2.31
CA LEU A 11 13.25 -13.53 2.92
C LEU A 11 13.85 -14.85 2.44
N ARG A 12 14.12 -14.96 1.13
CA ARG A 12 14.73 -16.16 0.53
C ARG A 12 16.16 -16.38 1.03
N ALA A 13 16.93 -15.31 1.24
CA ALA A 13 18.27 -15.38 1.83
C ALA A 13 18.24 -15.70 3.33
N MET A 14 17.24 -15.22 4.08
CA MET A 14 17.08 -15.45 5.52
C MET A 14 16.58 -16.85 5.87
N GLY A 15 15.84 -17.53 4.98
CA GLY A 15 15.48 -18.95 5.15
C GLY A 15 16.68 -19.90 5.26
N HIS A 16 17.90 -19.40 5.03
CA HIS A 16 19.15 -20.14 5.14
C HIS A 16 20.00 -19.81 6.39
N THR A 17 19.66 -18.80 7.21
CA THR A 17 20.49 -18.36 8.34
C THR A 17 19.86 -18.71 9.70
N GLY A 18 20.26 -19.83 10.28
CA GLY A 18 19.61 -20.49 11.43
C GLY A 18 19.68 -19.82 12.82
N LYS A 19 19.89 -18.51 12.95
CA LYS A 19 19.81 -17.78 14.25
C LYS A 19 19.40 -16.31 14.05
N GLU A 20 18.11 -16.00 14.23
CA GLU A 20 17.61 -14.62 14.15
C GLU A 20 17.96 -13.79 15.38
N SER A 21 18.58 -12.62 15.18
CA SER A 21 18.83 -11.61 16.19
C SER A 21 17.58 -10.77 16.49
N SER A 22 17.41 -10.29 17.73
CA SER A 22 16.28 -9.43 18.10
C SER A 22 16.18 -8.15 17.26
N ALA A 23 17.31 -7.63 16.77
CA ALA A 23 17.36 -6.50 15.86
C ALA A 23 16.78 -6.83 14.46
N GLU A 24 16.93 -8.07 14.00
CA GLU A 24 16.41 -8.55 12.71
C GLU A 24 14.89 -8.72 12.76
N LYS A 25 14.35 -9.18 13.89
CA LYS A 25 12.90 -9.26 14.11
C LYS A 25 12.24 -7.88 14.07
N LEU A 26 12.83 -6.90 14.75
CA LEU A 26 12.34 -5.53 14.73
C LEU A 26 12.38 -4.92 13.32
N LEU A 27 13.46 -5.17 12.57
CA LEU A 27 13.57 -4.76 11.17
C LEU A 27 12.47 -5.40 10.31
N ASN A 28 12.24 -6.70 10.46
CA ASN A 28 11.17 -7.40 9.76
C ASN A 28 9.79 -6.81 10.08
N GLU A 29 9.49 -6.54 11.34
CA GLU A 29 8.21 -5.91 11.74
C GLU A 29 8.02 -4.54 11.10
N ILE A 30 9.05 -3.67 11.14
CA ILE A 30 9.00 -2.34 10.52
C ILE A 30 8.80 -2.45 9.00
N TYR A 31 9.51 -3.37 8.34
CA TYR A 31 9.36 -3.57 6.89
C TYR A 31 7.99 -4.12 6.52
N LEU A 32 7.44 -5.04 7.31
CA LEU A 32 6.12 -5.62 7.08
C LEU A 32 5.04 -4.55 7.21
N ASP A 33 5.12 -3.69 8.22
CA ASP A 33 4.20 -2.56 8.39
C ASP A 33 4.32 -1.56 7.23
N MET A 34 5.53 -1.21 6.80
CA MET A 34 5.75 -0.35 5.64
C MET A 34 5.16 -0.97 4.36
N PHE A 35 5.36 -2.27 4.15
CA PHE A 35 4.82 -2.99 2.99
C PHE A 35 3.30 -3.02 3.01
N LEU A 36 2.70 -3.35 4.15
CA LEU A 36 1.25 -3.34 4.32
C LEU A 36 0.67 -1.95 4.06
N ASN A 37 1.33 -0.89 4.53
CA ASN A 37 0.92 0.48 4.25
C ASN A 37 0.97 0.81 2.75
N ILE A 38 1.99 0.34 2.02
CA ILE A 38 2.09 0.52 0.56
C ILE A 38 0.93 -0.19 -0.15
N ILE A 39 0.71 -1.48 0.15
CA ILE A 39 -0.36 -2.28 -0.46
C ILE A 39 -1.73 -1.70 -0.13
N HIS A 40 -1.96 -1.32 1.13
CA HIS A 40 -3.21 -0.71 1.56
C HIS A 40 -3.48 0.60 0.83
N ARG A 41 -2.45 1.44 0.64
CA ARG A 41 -2.57 2.69 -0.12
C ARG A 41 -2.91 2.42 -1.60
N GLU A 42 -2.27 1.44 -2.22
CA GLU A 42 -2.53 1.05 -3.61
C GLU A 42 -3.97 0.54 -3.77
N GLN A 43 -4.41 -0.39 -2.92
CA GLN A 43 -5.78 -0.92 -2.93
C GLN A 43 -6.82 0.17 -2.66
N SER A 44 -6.54 1.08 -1.71
CA SER A 44 -7.43 2.20 -1.41
C SER A 44 -7.57 3.15 -2.61
N SER A 45 -6.47 3.39 -3.33
CA SER A 45 -6.49 4.20 -4.55
C SER A 45 -7.32 3.54 -5.66
N LEU A 46 -7.15 2.24 -5.89
CA LEU A 46 -7.91 1.49 -6.90
C LEU A 46 -9.41 1.53 -6.58
N ARG A 47 -9.78 1.28 -5.32
CA ARG A 47 -11.18 1.34 -4.88
C ARG A 47 -11.80 2.73 -5.06
N LEU A 48 -11.04 3.79 -4.78
CA LEU A 48 -11.53 5.15 -4.97
C LEU A 48 -11.77 5.46 -6.46
N LEU A 49 -10.90 4.98 -7.36
CA LEU A 49 -11.11 5.10 -8.80
C LEU A 49 -12.39 4.37 -9.25
N GLU A 50 -12.61 3.14 -8.81
CA GLU A 50 -13.83 2.39 -9.11
C GLU A 50 -15.10 3.11 -8.63
N LEU A 51 -15.06 3.70 -7.43
CA LEU A 51 -16.17 4.47 -6.87
C LEU A 51 -16.40 5.80 -7.61
N ILE A 52 -15.34 6.41 -8.14
CA ILE A 52 -15.44 7.61 -9.00
C ILE A 52 -16.13 7.24 -10.31
N ASP A 53 -15.72 6.14 -10.94
CA ASP A 53 -16.34 5.65 -12.19
C ASP A 53 -17.82 5.31 -11.96
N GLU A 54 -18.16 4.61 -10.88
CA GLU A 54 -19.55 4.32 -10.53
C GLU A 54 -20.38 5.60 -10.27
N ALA A 55 -19.78 6.61 -9.65
CA ALA A 55 -20.43 7.90 -9.43
C ALA A 55 -20.68 8.64 -10.76
N LEU A 56 -19.75 8.56 -11.72
CA LEU A 56 -19.92 9.12 -13.06
C LEU A 56 -21.04 8.42 -13.82
N ASP A 57 -21.09 7.09 -13.78
CA ASP A 57 -22.15 6.28 -14.42
C ASP A 57 -23.53 6.63 -13.88
N LYS A 58 -23.63 6.84 -12.56
CA LYS A 58 -24.89 7.25 -11.89
C LYS A 58 -25.18 8.75 -12.00
N LYS A 59 -24.28 9.55 -12.59
CA LYS A 59 -24.31 11.02 -12.61
C LYS A 59 -24.42 11.64 -11.21
N ASP A 60 -23.90 10.96 -10.20
CA ASP A 60 -23.88 11.43 -8.81
C ASP A 60 -22.68 12.36 -8.59
N ARG A 61 -22.93 13.65 -8.76
CA ARG A 61 -21.91 14.70 -8.60
C ARG A 61 -21.38 14.81 -7.17
N ALA A 62 -22.20 14.50 -6.16
CA ALA A 62 -21.79 14.61 -4.77
C ALA A 62 -20.82 13.48 -4.41
N ALA A 63 -21.15 12.25 -4.83
CA ALA A 63 -20.27 11.10 -4.66
C ALA A 63 -18.95 11.28 -5.44
N PHE A 64 -19.02 11.77 -6.68
CA PHE A 64 -17.83 12.04 -7.49
C PHE A 64 -16.87 13.01 -6.79
N LEU A 65 -17.37 14.15 -6.31
CA LEU A 65 -16.54 15.15 -5.62
C LEU A 65 -15.92 14.57 -4.35
N LYS A 66 -16.71 13.84 -3.56
CA LYS A 66 -16.25 13.20 -2.31
C LYS A 66 -15.12 12.21 -2.56
N TYR A 67 -15.29 11.29 -3.52
CA TYR A 67 -14.27 10.27 -3.79
C TYR A 67 -13.03 10.85 -4.46
N THR A 68 -13.20 11.85 -5.32
CA THR A 68 -12.07 12.59 -5.92
C THR A 68 -11.25 13.34 -4.86
N GLU A 69 -11.91 13.99 -3.90
CA GLU A 69 -11.23 14.65 -2.78
C GLU A 69 -10.48 13.64 -1.90
N ALA A 70 -11.12 12.51 -1.57
CA ALA A 70 -10.48 11.44 -0.81
C ALA A 70 -9.26 10.85 -1.54
N LEU A 71 -9.33 10.69 -2.86
CA LEU A 71 -8.19 10.24 -3.68
C LEU A 71 -7.06 11.27 -3.66
N HIS A 72 -7.38 12.55 -3.77
CA HIS A 72 -6.40 13.62 -3.71
C HIS A 72 -5.69 13.69 -2.35
N GLN A 73 -6.43 13.53 -1.25
CA GLN A 73 -5.86 13.43 0.09
C GLN A 73 -4.93 12.22 0.21
N LEU A 74 -5.37 11.04 -0.26
CA LEU A 74 -4.57 9.81 -0.24
C LEU A 74 -3.26 9.94 -1.05
N GLN A 75 -3.25 10.71 -2.13
CA GLN A 75 -2.06 10.98 -2.94
C GLN A 75 -1.14 12.06 -2.35
N ASN A 76 -1.71 13.06 -1.67
CA ASN A 76 -0.95 14.16 -1.07
C ASN A 76 -0.35 13.86 0.31
N THR A 77 -0.69 12.74 0.94
CA THR A 77 0.03 12.27 2.13
C THR A 77 1.48 11.95 1.74
N LYS A 78 2.37 12.92 1.97
CA LYS A 78 3.82 12.80 1.85
C LYS A 78 4.40 12.02 3.02
#